data_AF-A0A5R8N5G8-F1
#
_entry.id   AF-A0A5R8N5G8-F1
#
_cell.length_a   1.000
_cell.length_b   1.000
_cell.length_c   1.000
_cell.angle_alpha   90.00
_cell.angle_beta   90.00
_cell.angle_gamma   90.00
#
_symmetry.space_group_name_H-M   'P 1'
#
loop_
_entity.id
_entity.type
_entity.pdbx_description
1 polymer ?
#
loop_
_entity_poly.entity_id
_entity_poly.type
_entity_poly.pdbx_seq_one_letter_code
_entity_poly.pdbx_strand_id
1 'polypeptide(L)'
;MMALSRLACEFAAEISNHDWRDAPYRLDRAGHQWELDSLGKRSDTLLSEREARFVKTNVMWVAAQVLGHEDPNFNIQEFAEACGLTGMSESTLYYGTRRNSEGRYSKPGSYE
;
A
#
# COMPACT_ATOMS: atom_id res chain seq x y z
N MET A 1 -20.77 -0.29 7.77
CA MET A 1 -19.58 -0.35 6.91
C MET A 1 -19.61 0.90 6.05
N MET A 2 -18.60 1.78 6.16
CA MET A 2 -18.51 2.98 5.33
C MET A 2 -17.68 2.61 4.11
N ALA A 3 -18.26 2.68 2.92
CA ALA A 3 -17.53 2.36 1.71
C ALA A 3 -16.34 3.32 1.54
N LEU A 4 -15.18 2.78 1.20
CA LEU A 4 -14.01 3.56 0.79
C LEU A 4 -14.41 4.59 -0.27
N SER A 5 -13.79 5.77 -0.21
CA SER A 5 -13.89 6.75 -1.29
C SER A 5 -13.42 6.14 -2.60
N ARG A 6 -13.96 6.63 -3.73
CA ARG A 6 -13.54 6.17 -5.06
C ARG A 6 -12.02 6.22 -5.24
N LEU A 7 -11.40 7.31 -4.77
CA LEU A 7 -9.96 7.51 -4.86
C LEU A 7 -9.20 6.45 -4.05
N ALA A 8 -9.66 6.12 -2.84
CA ALA A 8 -9.09 5.05 -2.04
C ALA A 8 -9.23 3.68 -2.74
N CYS A 9 -10.37 3.39 -3.37
CA CYS A 9 -10.54 2.16 -4.15
C CYS A 9 -9.55 2.08 -5.33
N GLU A 10 -9.36 3.18 -6.07
CA GLU A 10 -8.44 3.24 -7.21
C GLU A 10 -6.97 3.07 -6.77
N PHE A 11 -6.55 3.73 -5.68
CA PHE A 11 -5.23 3.51 -5.09
C PHE A 11 -5.03 2.05 -4.63
N ALA A 12 -6.04 1.48 -3.96
CA ALA A 12 -5.96 0.10 -3.48
C ALA A 12 -5.85 -0.89 -4.65
N ALA A 13 -6.59 -0.67 -5.73
CA ALA A 13 -6.53 -1.50 -6.93
C ALA A 13 -5.13 -1.51 -7.56
N GLU A 14 -4.52 -0.32 -7.72
CA GLU A 14 -3.16 -0.21 -8.25
C GLU A 14 -2.12 -0.85 -7.32
N ILE A 15 -2.21 -0.60 -6.00
CA ILE A 15 -1.33 -1.23 -5.02
C ILE A 15 -1.50 -2.76 -5.05
N SER A 16 -2.73 -3.25 -5.22
CA SER A 16 -3.01 -4.68 -5.22
C SER A 16 -2.42 -5.38 -6.43
N ASN A 17 -2.56 -4.79 -7.62
CA ASN A 17 -2.17 -5.35 -8.91
C ASN A 17 -0.65 -5.28 -9.20
N HIS A 18 0.09 -4.42 -8.50
CA HIS A 18 1.51 -4.22 -8.72
C HIS A 18 2.36 -5.42 -8.29
N ASP A 19 3.38 -5.78 -9.08
CA ASP A 19 4.33 -6.84 -8.75
C ASP A 19 5.43 -6.31 -7.81
N TRP A 20 5.16 -6.39 -6.51
CA TRP A 20 6.07 -5.92 -5.48
C TRP A 20 7.33 -6.77 -5.32
N ARG A 21 7.41 -7.96 -5.93
CA ARG A 21 8.62 -8.79 -5.87
C ARG A 21 9.71 -8.24 -6.79
N ASP A 22 9.29 -7.69 -7.90
CA ASP A 22 10.15 -7.19 -8.96
C ASP A 22 10.39 -5.68 -8.87
N ALA A 23 9.37 -4.93 -8.42
CA ALA A 23 9.38 -3.46 -8.37
C ALA A 23 10.65 -2.82 -7.79
N PRO A 24 11.28 -3.32 -6.70
CA PRO A 24 12.49 -2.68 -6.14
C PRO A 24 13.72 -2.73 -7.06
N TYR A 25 13.75 -3.65 -8.01
CA TYR A 25 14.90 -3.86 -8.90
C TYR A 25 14.72 -3.20 -10.27
N ARG A 26 13.57 -2.56 -10.53
CA ARG A 26 13.26 -1.93 -11.81
C ARG A 26 12.74 -0.50 -11.64
N LEU A 27 13.29 0.42 -12.43
CA LEU A 27 12.84 1.81 -12.46
C LEU A 27 11.73 2.02 -13.50
N ASP A 28 11.70 1.20 -14.57
CA ASP A 28 10.70 1.24 -15.62
C ASP A 28 9.71 0.07 -15.51
N ARG A 29 8.52 0.25 -16.08
CA ARG A 29 7.47 -0.79 -16.20
C ARG A 29 7.07 -1.43 -14.87
N ALA A 30 7.16 -0.69 -13.76
CA ALA A 30 6.83 -1.22 -12.44
C ALA A 30 5.37 -1.75 -12.35
N GLY A 31 4.45 -1.28 -13.19
CA GLY A 31 3.09 -1.82 -13.31
C GLY A 31 2.95 -3.13 -14.09
N HIS A 32 4.05 -3.73 -14.55
CA HIS A 32 4.04 -5.02 -15.23
C HIS A 32 4.14 -6.16 -14.22
N GLN A 33 3.69 -7.35 -14.64
CA GLN A 33 3.93 -8.59 -13.89
C GLN A 33 5.18 -9.26 -14.45
N TRP A 34 6.14 -9.58 -13.58
CA TRP A 34 7.41 -10.20 -13.98
C TRP A 34 7.18 -11.49 -14.78
N GLU A 35 6.16 -12.27 -14.42
CA GLU A 35 5.80 -13.53 -15.08
C GLU A 35 5.31 -13.35 -16.52
N LEU A 36 4.81 -12.16 -16.87
CA LEU A 36 4.31 -11.83 -18.21
C LEU A 36 5.36 -11.11 -19.07
N ASP A 37 6.45 -10.64 -18.46
CA ASP A 37 7.52 -9.98 -19.19
C ASP A 37 8.32 -10.99 -20.04
N SER A 38 8.80 -10.52 -21.20
CA SER A 38 9.72 -11.26 -22.06
C SER A 38 11.03 -11.56 -21.33
N LEU A 39 11.65 -12.72 -21.57
CA LEU A 39 12.85 -13.20 -20.86
C LEU A 39 13.96 -12.15 -20.73
N GLY A 40 14.25 -11.38 -21.78
CA GLY A 40 15.30 -10.33 -21.74
C GLY A 40 14.93 -9.04 -20.99
N LYS A 41 13.75 -8.96 -20.38
CA LYS A 41 13.25 -7.79 -19.64
C LYS A 41 12.87 -8.10 -18.19
N ARG A 42 13.06 -9.35 -17.77
CA ARG A 42 12.84 -9.79 -16.40
C ARG A 42 14.03 -9.40 -15.56
N SER A 43 13.78 -8.95 -14.33
CA SER A 43 14.87 -8.80 -13.36
C SER A 43 15.41 -10.18 -13.00
N ASP A 44 16.74 -10.26 -12.87
CA ASP A 44 17.43 -11.47 -12.42
C ASP A 44 17.20 -11.76 -10.94
N THR A 45 16.83 -10.74 -10.18
CA THR A 45 16.58 -10.81 -8.73
C THR A 45 15.12 -10.46 -8.44
N LEU A 46 14.51 -11.22 -7.54
CA LEU A 46 13.18 -10.97 -7.01
C LEU A 46 13.23 -11.01 -5.49
N LEU A 47 12.39 -10.20 -4.85
CA LEU A 47 12.10 -10.38 -3.44
C LEU A 47 11.32 -11.68 -3.23
N SER A 48 11.48 -12.26 -2.03
CA SER A 48 10.57 -13.28 -1.52
C SER A 48 9.17 -12.69 -1.32
N GLU A 49 8.15 -13.54 -1.30
CA GLU A 49 6.76 -13.15 -0.99
C GLU A 49 6.65 -12.33 0.31
N ARG A 50 7.47 -12.69 1.32
CA ARG A 50 7.49 -12.00 2.61
C ARG A 50 8.03 -10.58 2.49
N GLU A 51 9.15 -10.42 1.79
CA GLU A 51 9.77 -9.11 1.57
C GLU A 51 8.89 -8.22 0.69
N ALA A 52 8.31 -8.77 -0.37
CA ALA A 52 7.35 -8.06 -1.21
C ALA A 52 6.12 -7.62 -0.42
N ARG A 53 5.61 -8.47 0.48
CA ARG A 53 4.53 -8.10 1.41
C ARG A 53 4.93 -6.92 2.31
N PHE A 54 6.17 -6.86 2.79
CA PHE A 54 6.64 -5.72 3.59
C PHE A 54 6.64 -4.42 2.77
N VAL A 55 7.14 -4.45 1.54
CA VAL A 55 7.10 -3.28 0.64
C VAL A 55 5.66 -2.85 0.40
N LYS A 56 4.78 -3.79 0.05
CA LYS A 56 3.35 -3.54 -0.17
C LYS A 56 2.67 -2.92 1.05
N THR A 57 2.94 -3.43 2.25
CA THR A 57 2.44 -2.85 3.51
C THR A 57 2.94 -1.42 3.71
N ASN A 58 4.23 -1.15 3.46
CA ASN A 58 4.77 0.21 3.60
C ASN A 58 4.13 1.19 2.60
N VAL A 59 3.92 0.79 1.36
CA VAL A 59 3.24 1.61 0.35
C VAL A 59 1.78 1.87 0.74
N MET A 60 1.08 0.83 1.22
CA MET A 60 -0.28 0.97 1.75
C MET A 60 -0.32 1.98 2.89
N TRP A 61 0.61 1.94 3.85
CA TRP A 61 0.67 2.93 4.93
C TRP A 61 0.90 4.36 4.45
N VAL A 62 1.79 4.55 3.47
CA VAL A 62 2.04 5.87 2.89
C VAL A 62 0.78 6.43 2.23
N ALA A 63 0.06 5.61 1.44
CA ALA A 63 -1.20 6.01 0.82
C ALA A 63 -2.29 6.26 1.87
N ALA A 64 -2.41 5.38 2.87
CA ALA A 64 -3.37 5.49 3.96
C ALA A 64 -3.16 6.77 4.79
N GLN A 65 -1.93 7.21 4.99
CA GLN A 65 -1.65 8.47 5.70
C GLN A 65 -2.32 9.66 5.02
N VAL A 66 -2.22 9.73 3.69
CA VAL A 66 -2.79 10.83 2.91
C VAL A 66 -4.31 10.71 2.85
N LEU A 67 -4.81 9.52 2.49
CA LEU A 67 -6.25 9.28 2.37
C LEU A 67 -6.98 9.49 3.70
N GLY A 68 -6.41 9.03 4.80
CA GLY A 68 -6.98 9.23 6.13
C GLY A 68 -6.88 10.66 6.65
N HIS A 69 -5.94 11.46 6.14
CA HIS A 69 -5.90 12.90 6.43
C HIS A 69 -7.00 13.66 5.69
N GLU A 70 -7.22 13.32 4.42
CA GLU A 70 -8.22 13.96 3.56
C GLU A 70 -9.66 13.53 3.88
N ASP A 71 -9.85 12.27 4.29
CA ASP A 71 -11.16 11.69 4.62
C ASP A 71 -11.21 11.25 6.10
N PRO A 72 -11.90 12.02 6.97
CA PRO A 72 -12.09 11.65 8.38
C PRO A 72 -12.81 10.32 8.60
N ASN A 73 -13.52 9.79 7.59
CA ASN A 73 -14.24 8.51 7.67
C ASN A 73 -13.43 7.34 7.07
N PHE A 74 -12.18 7.57 6.67
CA PHE A 74 -11.33 6.57 6.05
C PHE A 74 -11.16 5.33 6.95
N ASN A 75 -11.46 4.16 6.40
CA ASN A 75 -11.29 2.88 7.08
C ASN A 75 -10.01 2.18 6.58
N ILE A 76 -8.96 2.20 7.40
CA ILE A 76 -7.68 1.58 7.05
C ILE A 76 -7.75 0.07 6.89
N GLN A 77 -8.67 -0.60 7.59
CA GLN A 77 -8.83 -2.05 7.47
C GLN A 77 -9.41 -2.42 6.12
N GLU A 78 -10.49 -1.76 5.70
CA GLU A 78 -11.07 -1.96 4.37
C GLU A 78 -10.06 -1.60 3.27
N PHE A 79 -9.30 -0.51 3.44
CA PHE A 79 -8.26 -0.13 2.47
C PHE A 79 -7.14 -1.17 2.37
N ALA A 80 -6.66 -1.70 3.50
CA ALA A 80 -5.63 -2.74 3.51
C ALA A 80 -6.13 -4.04 2.86
N GLU A 81 -7.36 -4.46 3.16
CA GLU A 81 -7.99 -5.60 2.52
C GLU A 81 -8.13 -5.40 1.00
N ALA A 82 -8.55 -4.22 0.56
CA ALA A 82 -8.63 -3.86 -0.86
C ALA A 82 -7.26 -3.83 -1.55
N CYS A 83 -6.20 -3.46 -0.82
CA CYS A 83 -4.82 -3.61 -1.28
C CYS A 83 -4.39 -5.09 -1.36
N GLY A 84 -5.18 -6.06 -0.88
CA GLY A 84 -4.82 -7.47 -0.83
C GLY A 84 -3.92 -7.83 0.38
N LEU A 85 -3.93 -7.01 1.43
CA LEU A 85 -3.21 -7.26 2.69
C LEU A 85 -4.19 -7.77 3.75
N THR A 86 -4.37 -9.09 3.82
CA THR A 86 -5.26 -9.73 4.81
C THR A 86 -4.49 -10.21 6.05
N GLY A 87 -5.24 -10.46 7.14
CA GLY A 87 -4.72 -11.07 8.37
C GLY A 87 -3.88 -10.15 9.26
N MET A 88 -3.91 -8.84 9.01
CA MET A 88 -3.26 -7.85 9.88
C MET A 88 -4.22 -7.43 11.00
N SER A 89 -3.72 -7.34 12.23
CA SER A 89 -4.51 -6.71 13.30
C SER A 89 -4.68 -5.22 13.01
N GLU A 90 -5.78 -4.65 13.50
CA GLU A 90 -6.02 -3.20 13.42
C GLU A 90 -4.85 -2.40 14.03
N SER A 91 -4.32 -2.84 15.17
CA SER A 91 -3.12 -2.23 15.78
C SER A 91 -1.92 -2.22 14.84
N THR A 92 -1.72 -3.29 14.05
CA THR A 92 -0.64 -3.37 13.08
C THR A 92 -0.86 -2.40 11.93
N LEU A 93 -2.10 -2.27 11.45
CA LEU A 93 -2.43 -1.33 10.40
C LEU A 93 -2.13 0.12 10.80
N TYR A 94 -2.31 0.49 12.06
CA TYR A 94 -1.98 1.83 12.53
C TYR A 94 -0.49 2.06 12.85
N TYR A 95 0.36 1.03 13.01
CA TYR A 95 1.76 1.23 13.36
C TYR A 95 2.57 2.04 12.33
N GLY A 96 2.23 1.92 11.05
CA GLY A 96 2.93 2.66 9.99
C GLY A 96 2.34 4.03 9.68
N THR A 97 1.27 4.43 10.36
CA THR A 97 0.63 5.73 10.18
C THR A 97 0.84 6.62 11.40
N ARG A 98 0.80 7.93 11.17
CA ARG A 98 0.95 8.96 12.20
C ARG A 98 -0.42 9.52 12.53
N ARG A 99 -0.76 9.47 13.81
CA ARG A 99 -2.02 9.99 14.34
C ARG A 99 -1.73 10.98 15.48
N ASN A 100 -2.50 12.06 15.51
CA ASN A 100 -2.41 13.05 16.57
C ASN A 100 -3.10 12.56 17.86
N SER A 101 -3.07 13.38 18.92
CA SER A 101 -3.68 13.06 20.22
C SER A 101 -5.21 12.86 20.17
N GLU A 102 -5.87 13.33 19.11
CA GLU A 102 -7.30 13.12 18.88
C GLU A 102 -7.60 11.85 18.07
N GLY A 103 -6.56 11.09 17.70
CA GLY A 103 -6.68 9.93 16.83
C GLY A 103 -6.95 10.28 15.37
N ARG A 104 -6.74 11.50 14.90
CA ARG A 104 -6.83 11.83 13.47
C ARG A 104 -5.50 11.60 12.79
N TYR A 105 -5.51 11.28 11.50
CA TYR A 105 -4.28 11.22 10.71
C TYR A 105 -3.58 12.57 10.69
N SER A 106 -2.32 12.58 11.07
CA SER A 106 -1.48 13.78 11.01
C SER A 106 -1.26 14.24 9.57
N LYS A 107 -0.82 15.49 9.41
CA LYS A 107 -0.60 16.10 8.10
C LYS A 107 0.41 15.29 7.27
N PRO A 108 0.15 15.03 5.98
CA PRO A 108 1.12 14.38 5.10
C PRO A 108 2.43 15.19 5.00
N GLY A 109 3.56 14.48 4.99
CA GLY A 109 4.89 15.09 4.89
C GLY A 109 5.38 15.79 6.17
N SER A 110 4.65 15.71 7.29
CA SER A 110 5.13 16.15 8.61
C SER A 110 5.57 14.99 9.50
N TYR A 111 6.39 15.33 10.49
CA TYR A 111 6.77 14.46 11.61
C TYR A 111 5.82 14.55 12.80
N GLU A 112 4.88 15.50 12.75
CA GLU A 112 3.72 15.60 13.65
C GLU A 112 2.71 14.49 13.35
#